data_AF-A0A0B8WG81-F1
#
_entry.id   AF-A0A0B8WG81-F1
#
_cell.length_a   1.000
_cell.length_b   1.000
_cell.length_c   1.000
_cell.angle_alpha   90.00
_cell.angle_beta   90.00
_cell.angle_gamma   90.00
#
_symmetry.space_group_name_H-M   'P 1'
#
loop_
_entity.id
_entity.type
_entity.pdbx_description
1 polymer ?
#
loop_
_entity_poly.entity_id
_entity_poly.type
_entity_poly.pdbx_seq_one_letter_code
_entity_poly.pdbx_strand_id
1 'polypeptide(L)'
;MNAIPKTPPLLQLARLQVRQGDLLEARATTTECLVTFNKEAELPLWFEAARIHLQANIELENVGGADVVMNEVLQLLSAKNLSAANEAKAETMLGSWLRAQGKTEESQAYIDSAITKATGARDLETLARALLFSAFSLLLEPKKHNHTLLTLDKVDVLLSEAENTELTLTSLLLRGYIYTQSVQFDRAMDVLWRGYELAKQHGFQLLISSILAQMARVYRDQKRDEQYRIYAELAIKGVSPIKSPRLYKFITQVCPHDLDSLRSQYDFQVDEKSRLVLEKTKGVINFKNQHILLDMALLFIKNPGQRYSKEDLVEKIWGQAYNPELHDNLIYVSIKRLRTLLEPDLESPRYILRDRKGYFFNPQATVQMKYLEEATL
;
A
#
# COMPACT_ATOMS: atom_id res chain seq x y z
N MET A 1 -20.51 27.49 23.31
CA MET A 1 -19.89 26.31 22.68
C MET A 1 -20.67 26.02 21.42
N ASN A 2 -20.24 26.54 20.27
CA ASN A 2 -20.86 26.19 19.00
C ASN A 2 -20.46 24.75 18.68
N ALA A 3 -21.45 23.87 18.59
CA ALA A 3 -21.23 22.50 18.17
C ALA A 3 -20.54 22.52 16.79
N ILE A 4 -19.37 21.92 16.69
CA ILE A 4 -18.72 21.65 15.40
C ILE A 4 -19.76 20.89 14.57
N PRO A 5 -20.18 21.39 13.40
CA PRO A 5 -21.15 20.68 12.58
C PRO A 5 -20.57 19.30 12.28
N LYS A 6 -21.25 18.25 12.77
CA LYS A 6 -20.82 16.87 12.57
C LYS A 6 -20.71 16.64 11.07
N THR A 7 -19.53 16.27 10.61
CA THR A 7 -19.31 15.91 9.20
C THR A 7 -20.37 14.88 8.78
N PRO A 8 -21.09 15.07 7.66
CA PRO A 8 -22.13 14.14 7.24
C PRO A 8 -21.60 12.71 7.09
N PRO A 9 -22.39 11.67 7.43
CA PRO A 9 -21.95 10.28 7.37
C PRO A 9 -21.38 9.87 6.00
N LEU A 10 -21.99 10.34 4.92
CA LEU A 10 -21.55 10.05 3.56
C LEU A 10 -20.14 10.60 3.27
N LEU A 11 -19.85 11.82 3.73
CA LEU A 11 -18.53 12.42 3.59
C LEU A 11 -17.49 11.77 4.51
N GLN A 12 -17.90 11.31 5.70
CA GLN A 12 -17.03 10.52 6.58
C GLN A 12 -16.65 9.18 5.93
N LEU A 13 -17.60 8.52 5.27
CA LEU A 13 -17.36 7.27 4.55
C LEU A 13 -16.37 7.47 3.40
N ALA A 14 -16.54 8.51 2.59
CA ALA A 14 -15.60 8.86 1.52
C ALA A 14 -14.17 9.07 2.05
N ARG A 15 -14.03 9.81 3.17
CA ARG A 15 -12.74 10.00 3.83
C ARG A 15 -12.12 8.68 4.30
N LEU A 16 -12.93 7.80 4.89
CA LEU A 16 -12.45 6.49 5.35
C LEU A 16 -11.99 5.61 4.20
N GLN A 17 -12.75 5.55 3.11
CA GLN A 17 -12.41 4.75 1.93
C GLN A 17 -11.07 5.18 1.32
N VAL A 18 -10.82 6.51 1.19
CA VAL A 18 -9.50 7.00 0.73
C VAL A 18 -8.39 6.59 1.69
N ARG A 19 -8.59 6.66 3.00
CA ARG A 19 -7.59 6.24 4.00
C ARG A 19 -7.24 4.75 3.88
N GLN A 20 -8.24 3.90 3.62
CA GLN A 20 -8.04 2.45 3.44
C GLN A 20 -7.52 2.08 2.05
N GLY A 21 -7.54 3.00 1.09
CA GLY A 21 -7.13 2.73 -0.29
C GLY A 21 -8.22 2.16 -1.19
N ASP A 22 -9.48 2.20 -0.76
CA ASP A 22 -10.66 1.82 -1.53
C ASP A 22 -11.08 2.98 -2.45
N LEU A 23 -10.20 3.33 -3.39
CA LEU A 23 -10.31 4.55 -4.21
C LEU A 23 -11.48 4.53 -5.20
N LEU A 24 -11.86 3.35 -5.69
CA LEU A 24 -13.01 3.19 -6.60
C LEU A 24 -14.32 3.48 -5.86
N GLU A 25 -14.43 2.95 -4.65
CA GLU A 25 -15.54 3.15 -3.73
C GLU A 25 -15.60 4.61 -3.27
N ALA A 26 -14.46 5.20 -2.89
CA ALA A 26 -14.37 6.62 -2.55
C ALA A 26 -14.83 7.52 -3.70
N ARG A 27 -14.47 7.20 -4.95
CA ARG A 27 -14.93 7.94 -6.12
C ARG A 27 -16.44 7.87 -6.28
N ALA A 28 -17.04 6.70 -6.12
CA ALA A 28 -18.50 6.53 -6.19
C ALA A 28 -19.22 7.30 -5.08
N THR A 29 -18.75 7.16 -3.83
CA THR A 29 -19.33 7.85 -2.67
C THR A 29 -19.19 9.37 -2.78
N THR A 30 -18.07 9.88 -3.31
CA THR A 30 -17.91 11.33 -3.52
C THR A 30 -18.80 11.87 -4.63
N THR A 31 -19.10 11.09 -5.68
CA THR A 31 -20.09 11.49 -6.70
C THR A 31 -21.48 11.69 -6.06
N GLU A 32 -21.88 10.81 -5.15
CA GLU A 32 -23.13 10.94 -4.39
C GLU A 32 -23.12 12.17 -3.47
N CYS A 33 -22.00 12.41 -2.77
CA CYS A 33 -21.80 13.61 -1.96
C CYS A 33 -22.00 14.90 -2.78
N LEU A 34 -21.37 14.97 -3.97
CA LEU A 34 -21.43 16.14 -4.84
C LEU A 34 -22.86 16.47 -5.27
N VAL A 35 -23.65 15.45 -5.65
CA VAL A 35 -25.06 15.64 -6.01
C VAL A 35 -25.88 16.11 -4.80
N THR A 36 -25.64 15.52 -3.64
CA THR A 36 -26.39 15.81 -2.41
C THR A 36 -26.13 17.22 -1.92
N PHE A 37 -24.84 17.58 -1.74
CA PHE A 37 -24.47 18.89 -1.19
C PHE A 37 -24.73 20.03 -2.18
N ASN A 38 -24.76 19.77 -3.48
CA ASN A 38 -25.20 20.76 -4.45
C ASN A 38 -26.71 21.06 -4.30
N LYS A 39 -27.55 20.02 -4.13
CA LYS A 39 -28.99 20.20 -3.89
C LYS A 39 -29.30 20.93 -2.59
N GLU A 40 -28.50 20.69 -1.55
CA GLU A 40 -28.64 21.30 -0.22
C GLU A 40 -28.00 22.70 -0.13
N ALA A 41 -27.34 23.17 -1.20
CA ALA A 41 -26.56 24.42 -1.22
C ALA A 41 -25.45 24.48 -0.15
N GLU A 42 -24.92 23.32 0.26
CA GLU A 42 -23.88 23.16 1.28
C GLU A 42 -22.48 23.26 0.66
N LEU A 43 -22.13 24.46 0.20
CA LEU A 43 -20.92 24.69 -0.60
C LEU A 43 -19.60 24.25 0.09
N PRO A 44 -19.36 24.47 1.40
CA PRO A 44 -18.15 23.98 2.05
C PRO A 44 -18.01 22.46 2.05
N LEU A 45 -19.12 21.73 2.20
CA LEU A 45 -19.15 20.26 2.16
C LEU A 45 -18.97 19.76 0.73
N TRP A 46 -19.55 20.46 -0.24
CA TRP A 46 -19.34 20.22 -1.66
C TRP A 46 -17.86 20.33 -2.05
N PHE A 47 -17.17 21.39 -1.61
CA PHE A 47 -15.73 21.56 -1.88
C PHE A 47 -14.88 20.43 -1.31
N GLU A 48 -15.20 19.95 -0.10
CA GLU A 48 -14.48 18.82 0.47
C GLU A 48 -14.75 17.52 -0.29
N ALA A 49 -15.99 17.29 -0.73
CA ALA A 49 -16.33 16.15 -1.58
C ALA A 49 -15.59 16.22 -2.93
N ALA A 50 -15.55 17.40 -3.56
CA ALA A 50 -14.85 17.65 -4.83
C ALA A 50 -13.35 17.37 -4.69
N ARG A 51 -12.75 17.80 -3.58
CA ARG A 51 -11.33 17.54 -3.28
C ARG A 51 -11.03 16.04 -3.19
N ILE A 52 -11.84 15.29 -2.45
CA ILE A 52 -11.66 13.83 -2.30
C ILE A 52 -11.91 13.13 -3.64
N HIS A 53 -12.89 13.59 -4.41
CA HIS A 53 -13.19 13.08 -5.75
C HIS A 53 -12.00 13.27 -6.70
N LEU A 54 -11.40 14.47 -6.70
CA LEU A 54 -10.19 14.76 -7.47
C LEU A 54 -9.03 13.87 -7.03
N GLN A 55 -8.79 13.75 -5.72
CA GLN A 55 -7.74 12.89 -5.17
C GLN A 55 -7.90 11.43 -5.64
N ALA A 56 -9.10 10.87 -5.54
CA ALA A 56 -9.36 9.49 -5.97
C ALA A 56 -9.09 9.29 -7.46
N ASN A 57 -9.53 10.22 -8.32
CA ASN A 57 -9.28 10.14 -9.76
C ASN A 57 -7.78 10.28 -10.12
N ILE A 58 -7.06 11.15 -9.42
CA ILE A 58 -5.61 11.31 -9.58
C ILE A 58 -4.86 10.02 -9.17
N GLU A 59 -5.21 9.41 -8.04
CA GLU A 59 -4.59 8.17 -7.55
C GLU A 59 -4.95 6.93 -8.40
N LEU A 60 -6.12 6.95 -9.03
CA LEU A 60 -6.56 5.94 -10.02
C LEU A 60 -5.96 6.16 -11.42
N GLU A 61 -5.12 7.18 -11.61
CA GLU A 61 -4.58 7.59 -12.91
C GLU A 61 -5.67 7.88 -13.97
N ASN A 62 -6.86 8.26 -13.53
CA ASN A 62 -7.97 8.65 -14.38
C ASN A 62 -8.33 10.11 -14.13
N VAL A 63 -7.40 11.02 -14.43
CA VAL A 63 -7.59 12.47 -14.21
C VAL A 63 -8.84 12.99 -14.91
N GLY A 64 -9.15 12.47 -16.11
CA GLY A 64 -10.34 12.84 -16.88
C GLY A 64 -11.67 12.53 -16.17
N GLY A 65 -11.68 11.58 -15.24
CA GLY A 65 -12.84 11.29 -14.40
C GLY A 65 -13.24 12.44 -13.47
N ALA A 66 -12.34 13.41 -13.22
CA ALA A 66 -12.63 14.60 -12.41
C ALA A 66 -13.04 15.84 -13.25
N ASP A 67 -12.98 15.78 -14.58
CA ASP A 67 -13.11 16.97 -15.44
C ASP A 67 -14.44 17.69 -15.26
N VAL A 68 -15.56 16.95 -15.12
CA VAL A 68 -16.88 17.55 -14.89
C VAL A 68 -16.88 18.39 -13.62
N VAL A 69 -16.40 17.81 -12.51
CA VAL A 69 -16.34 18.48 -11.21
C VAL A 69 -15.39 19.67 -11.25
N MET A 70 -14.23 19.54 -11.89
CA MET A 70 -13.26 20.62 -11.98
C MET A 70 -13.73 21.77 -12.88
N ASN A 71 -14.52 21.48 -13.91
CA ASN A 71 -15.18 22.51 -14.71
C ASN A 71 -16.25 23.26 -13.89
N GLU A 72 -16.99 22.57 -13.01
CA GLU A 72 -17.90 23.23 -12.06
C GLU A 72 -17.13 24.13 -11.08
N VAL A 73 -15.98 23.68 -10.55
CA VAL A 73 -15.08 24.51 -9.72
C VAL A 73 -14.65 25.77 -10.47
N LEU A 74 -14.25 25.66 -11.74
CA LEU A 74 -13.89 26.81 -12.58
C LEU A 74 -15.05 27.78 -12.75
N GLN A 75 -16.26 27.27 -13.01
CA GLN A 75 -17.46 28.10 -13.14
C GLN A 75 -17.74 28.87 -11.85
N LEU A 76 -17.70 28.20 -10.70
CA LEU A 76 -17.90 28.82 -9.39
C LEU A 76 -16.87 29.93 -9.11
N LEU A 77 -15.59 29.69 -9.45
CA LEU A 77 -14.53 30.68 -9.30
C LEU A 77 -14.75 31.88 -10.25
N SER A 78 -15.16 31.64 -11.49
CA SER A 78 -15.40 32.67 -12.50
C SER A 78 -16.58 33.59 -12.16
N ALA A 79 -17.57 33.08 -11.41
CA ALA A 79 -18.73 33.85 -10.98
C ALA A 79 -18.40 34.93 -9.93
N LYS A 80 -17.19 34.90 -9.34
CA LYS A 80 -16.67 35.90 -8.38
C LYS A 80 -17.57 36.19 -7.16
N ASN A 81 -18.36 35.19 -6.76
CA ASN A 81 -19.27 35.26 -5.60
C ASN A 81 -18.80 34.39 -4.43
N LEU A 82 -17.55 33.93 -4.46
CA LEU A 82 -16.98 33.09 -3.41
C LEU A 82 -16.30 33.93 -2.33
N SER A 83 -16.31 33.45 -1.09
CA SER A 83 -15.45 33.99 -0.06
C SER A 83 -13.98 33.68 -0.36
N ALA A 84 -13.05 34.49 0.15
CA ALA A 84 -11.61 34.25 -0.05
C ALA A 84 -11.16 32.84 0.37
N ALA A 85 -11.76 32.26 1.42
CA ALA A 85 -11.49 30.88 1.83
C ALA A 85 -11.95 29.85 0.78
N ASN A 86 -13.13 30.05 0.19
CA ASN A 86 -13.65 29.15 -0.84
C ASN A 86 -12.91 29.32 -2.17
N GLU A 87 -12.51 30.54 -2.52
CA GLU A 87 -11.61 30.78 -3.64
C GLU A 87 -10.28 30.04 -3.45
N ALA A 88 -9.67 30.13 -2.27
CA ALA A 88 -8.42 29.41 -1.99
C ALA A 88 -8.57 27.88 -2.13
N LYS A 89 -9.70 27.32 -1.68
CA LYS A 89 -10.02 25.88 -1.86
C LYS A 89 -10.14 25.52 -3.33
N ALA A 90 -10.91 26.30 -4.10
CA ALA A 90 -11.09 26.12 -5.53
C ALA A 90 -9.75 26.16 -6.27
N GLU A 91 -8.94 27.18 -6.01
CA GLU A 91 -7.64 27.37 -6.66
C GLU A 91 -6.63 26.27 -6.29
N THR A 92 -6.64 25.79 -5.04
CA THR A 92 -5.81 24.65 -4.63
C THR A 92 -6.15 23.38 -5.41
N MET A 93 -7.45 23.10 -5.62
CA MET A 93 -7.89 21.94 -6.42
C MET A 93 -7.55 22.12 -7.90
N LEU A 94 -7.75 23.31 -8.46
CA LEU A 94 -7.41 23.61 -9.85
C LEU A 94 -5.90 23.47 -10.11
N GLY A 95 -5.07 23.97 -9.20
CA GLY A 95 -3.63 23.78 -9.24
C GLY A 95 -3.26 22.29 -9.27
N SER A 96 -3.89 21.47 -8.42
CA SER A 96 -3.67 20.02 -8.39
C SER A 96 -4.10 19.31 -9.67
N TRP A 97 -5.29 19.64 -10.19
CA TRP A 97 -5.84 19.08 -11.43
C TRP A 97 -4.97 19.42 -12.65
N LEU A 98 -4.58 20.69 -12.81
CA LEU A 98 -3.71 21.14 -13.90
C LEU A 98 -2.34 20.47 -13.86
N ARG A 99 -1.76 20.31 -12.67
CA ARG A 99 -0.49 19.59 -12.51
C ARG A 99 -0.61 18.13 -12.88
N ALA A 100 -1.72 17.47 -12.53
CA ALA A 100 -1.99 16.09 -12.91
C ALA A 100 -2.13 15.92 -14.44
N GLN A 101 -2.51 16.98 -15.16
CA GLN A 101 -2.51 17.04 -16.63
C GLN A 101 -1.15 17.42 -17.25
N GLY A 102 -0.13 17.72 -16.44
CA GLY A 102 1.18 18.18 -16.90
C GLY A 102 1.29 19.70 -17.14
N LYS A 103 0.23 20.47 -16.91
CA LYS A 103 0.20 21.94 -17.08
C LYS A 103 0.82 22.65 -15.87
N THR A 104 2.14 22.56 -15.77
CA THR A 104 2.91 23.01 -14.60
C THR A 104 2.86 24.52 -14.37
N GLU A 105 3.02 25.34 -15.40
CA GLU A 105 3.05 26.80 -15.25
C GLU A 105 1.69 27.35 -14.82
N GLU A 106 0.62 26.91 -15.47
CA GLU A 106 -0.76 27.27 -15.11
C GLU A 106 -1.10 26.84 -13.68
N SER A 107 -0.68 25.63 -13.30
CA SER A 107 -0.85 25.11 -11.93
C SER A 107 -0.21 26.04 -10.89
N GLN A 108 1.00 26.53 -11.14
CA GLN A 108 1.72 27.37 -10.19
C GLN A 108 0.99 28.69 -9.90
N ALA A 109 0.43 29.33 -10.92
CA ALA A 109 -0.33 30.58 -10.75
C ALA A 109 -1.54 30.41 -9.81
N TYR A 110 -2.28 29.31 -9.94
CA TYR A 110 -3.39 29.00 -9.04
C TYR A 110 -2.92 28.76 -7.61
N ILE A 111 -1.80 28.07 -7.42
CA ILE A 111 -1.27 27.76 -6.08
C ILE A 111 -0.78 29.02 -5.37
N ASP A 112 -0.09 29.92 -6.07
CA ASP A 112 0.39 31.19 -5.50
C ASP A 112 -0.78 32.10 -5.08
N SER A 113 -1.83 32.13 -5.89
CA SER A 113 -3.09 32.80 -5.55
C SER A 113 -3.76 32.16 -4.33
N ALA A 114 -3.85 30.83 -4.29
CA ALA A 114 -4.45 30.09 -3.19
C ALA A 114 -3.73 30.36 -1.85
N ILE A 115 -2.40 30.40 -1.84
CA ILE A 115 -1.59 30.73 -0.65
C ILE A 115 -1.94 32.12 -0.15
N THR A 116 -2.02 33.11 -1.05
CA THR A 116 -2.34 34.50 -0.69
C THR A 116 -3.73 34.61 -0.07
N LYS A 117 -4.72 33.99 -0.70
CA LYS A 117 -6.12 34.02 -0.25
C LYS A 117 -6.35 33.25 1.05
N ALA A 118 -5.76 32.05 1.18
CA ALA A 118 -5.85 31.27 2.41
C ALA A 118 -5.18 31.97 3.59
N THR A 119 -4.05 32.65 3.36
CA THR A 119 -3.38 33.48 4.38
C THR A 119 -4.29 34.61 4.84
N GLY A 120 -4.87 35.37 3.92
CA GLY A 120 -5.79 36.47 4.25
C GLY A 120 -7.05 36.00 4.97
N ALA A 121 -7.59 34.85 4.57
CA ALA A 121 -8.79 34.26 5.16
C ALA A 121 -8.53 33.53 6.48
N ARG A 122 -7.26 33.34 6.88
CA ARG A 122 -6.85 32.51 8.03
C ARG A 122 -7.37 31.06 7.95
N ASP A 123 -7.47 30.52 6.73
CA ASP A 123 -7.82 29.12 6.51
C ASP A 123 -6.53 28.27 6.57
N LEU A 124 -6.21 27.81 7.78
CA LEU A 124 -4.94 27.13 8.08
C LEU A 124 -4.78 25.81 7.29
N GLU A 125 -5.85 25.03 7.14
CA GLU A 125 -5.80 23.76 6.43
C GLU A 125 -5.55 23.97 4.93
N THR A 126 -6.30 24.88 4.31
CA THR A 126 -6.14 25.20 2.89
C THR A 126 -4.74 25.78 2.63
N LEU A 127 -4.25 26.65 3.53
CA LEU A 127 -2.90 27.19 3.45
C LEU A 127 -1.84 26.09 3.55
N ALA A 128 -1.94 25.20 4.54
CA ALA A 128 -1.02 24.08 4.70
C ALA A 128 -0.99 23.18 3.46
N ARG A 129 -2.16 22.90 2.87
CA ARG A 129 -2.28 22.09 1.66
C ARG A 129 -1.62 22.75 0.45
N ALA A 130 -1.84 24.05 0.23
CA ALA A 130 -1.22 24.79 -0.87
C ALA A 130 0.31 24.89 -0.69
N LEU A 131 0.80 25.08 0.53
CA LEU A 131 2.24 25.07 0.84
C LEU A 131 2.87 23.69 0.64
N LEU A 132 2.20 22.60 1.03
CA LEU A 132 2.66 21.24 0.76
C LEU A 132 2.73 20.94 -0.74
N PHE A 133 1.78 21.44 -1.52
CA PHE A 133 1.79 21.33 -2.97
C PHE A 133 2.99 22.07 -3.58
N SER A 134 3.24 23.31 -3.14
CA SER A 134 4.42 24.09 -3.56
C SER A 134 5.73 23.42 -3.12
N ALA A 135 5.79 22.86 -1.92
CA ALA A 135 6.95 22.10 -1.45
C ALA A 135 7.21 20.85 -2.31
N PHE A 136 6.15 20.15 -2.73
CA PHE A 136 6.24 19.00 -3.61
C PHE A 136 6.73 19.37 -5.02
N SER A 137 6.33 20.54 -5.57
CA SER A 137 6.77 20.96 -6.91
C SER A 137 8.29 21.23 -6.97
N LEU A 138 8.86 21.72 -5.87
CA LEU A 138 10.30 22.02 -5.72
C LEU A 138 11.15 20.82 -5.26
N LEU A 139 10.52 19.66 -5.01
CA LEU A 139 11.17 18.52 -4.38
C LEU A 139 12.38 17.98 -5.19
N LEU A 140 12.29 18.07 -6.51
CA LEU A 140 13.32 17.61 -7.45
C LEU A 140 14.45 18.62 -7.70
N GLU A 141 14.45 19.77 -7.02
CA GLU A 141 15.48 20.80 -7.14
C GLU A 141 16.40 20.82 -5.91
N PRO A 142 17.59 20.17 -5.94
CA PRO A 142 18.46 20.08 -4.77
C PRO A 142 18.85 21.45 -4.18
N LYS A 143 19.01 22.45 -5.04
CA LYS A 143 19.34 23.83 -4.63
C LYS A 143 18.22 24.49 -3.81
N LYS A 144 17.00 23.98 -3.88
CA LYS A 144 15.83 24.49 -3.17
C LYS A 144 15.50 23.70 -1.90
N HIS A 145 16.18 22.59 -1.62
CA HIS A 145 15.86 21.72 -0.46
C HIS A 145 15.81 22.46 0.88
N ASN A 146 16.75 23.37 1.16
CA ASN A 146 16.71 24.19 2.38
C ASN A 146 15.48 25.11 2.44
N HIS A 147 15.12 25.72 1.31
CA HIS A 147 13.92 26.54 1.22
C HIS A 147 12.66 25.70 1.41
N THR A 148 12.60 24.50 0.81
CA THR A 148 11.51 23.56 0.98
C THR A 148 11.35 23.13 2.44
N LEU A 149 12.45 22.83 3.14
CA LEU A 149 12.40 22.49 4.57
C LEU A 149 11.86 23.63 5.43
N LEU A 150 12.24 24.88 5.17
CA LEU A 150 11.68 26.06 5.86
C LEU A 150 10.17 26.21 5.60
N THR A 151 9.72 25.88 4.39
CA THR A 151 8.28 25.85 4.06
C THR A 151 7.56 24.75 4.84
N LEU A 152 8.17 23.56 4.98
CA LEU A 152 7.60 22.47 5.78
C LEU A 152 7.57 22.81 7.28
N ASP A 153 8.54 23.57 7.80
CA ASP A 153 8.50 24.04 9.20
C ASP A 153 7.31 24.99 9.44
N LYS A 154 6.99 25.85 8.47
CA LYS A 154 5.77 26.68 8.51
C LYS A 154 4.51 25.83 8.49
N VAL A 155 4.48 24.78 7.65
CA VAL A 155 3.35 23.84 7.60
C VAL A 155 3.13 23.17 8.95
N ASP A 156 4.19 22.76 9.65
CA ASP A 156 4.06 22.10 10.96
C ASP A 156 3.43 23.03 12.00
N VAL A 157 3.75 24.34 11.98
CA VAL A 157 3.10 25.34 12.85
C VAL A 157 1.61 25.41 12.54
N LEU A 158 1.22 25.50 11.27
CA LEU A 158 -0.19 25.55 10.86
C LEU A 158 -0.95 24.27 11.26
N LEU A 159 -0.33 23.10 11.10
CA LEU A 159 -0.95 21.80 11.40
C LEU A 159 -1.04 21.51 12.89
N SER A 160 -0.20 22.13 13.72
CA SER A 160 -0.32 22.03 15.18
C SER A 160 -1.62 22.65 15.71
N GLU A 161 -2.17 23.63 15.00
CA GLU A 161 -3.46 24.26 15.33
C GLU A 161 -4.63 23.58 14.62
N ALA A 162 -4.44 23.10 13.38
CA ALA A 162 -5.52 22.52 12.56
C ALA A 162 -5.79 21.02 12.81
N GLU A 163 -4.90 20.31 13.50
CA GLU A 163 -5.01 18.87 13.83
C GLU A 163 -5.27 17.94 12.62
N ASN A 164 -4.66 18.22 11.47
CA ASN A 164 -4.85 17.42 10.25
C ASN A 164 -3.76 16.36 10.03
N THR A 165 -4.05 15.11 10.43
CA THR A 165 -3.11 13.98 10.35
C THR A 165 -2.63 13.67 8.92
N GLU A 166 -3.49 13.78 7.91
CA GLU A 166 -3.14 13.45 6.52
C GLU A 166 -2.05 14.40 5.98
N LEU A 167 -2.23 15.70 6.23
CA LEU A 167 -1.26 16.71 5.84
C LEU A 167 0.06 16.58 6.62
N THR A 168 -0.01 16.20 7.90
CA THR A 168 1.19 15.91 8.71
C THR A 168 1.98 14.75 8.12
N LEU A 169 1.31 13.66 7.73
CA LEU A 169 1.96 12.52 7.08
C LEU A 169 2.59 12.90 5.74
N THR A 170 1.95 13.78 4.97
CA THR A 170 2.50 14.30 3.72
C THR A 170 3.76 15.13 3.98
N SER A 171 3.75 16.02 4.98
CA SER A 171 4.93 16.79 5.42
C SER A 171 6.10 15.85 5.76
N LEU A 172 5.85 14.81 6.55
CA LEU A 172 6.87 13.82 6.95
C LEU A 172 7.45 13.06 5.74
N LEU A 173 6.61 12.66 4.78
CA LEU A 173 7.06 12.01 3.55
C LEU A 173 7.95 12.91 2.69
N LEU A 174 7.62 14.20 2.57
CA LEU A 174 8.46 15.16 1.85
C LEU A 174 9.81 15.36 2.54
N ARG A 175 9.83 15.47 3.88
CA ARG A 175 11.08 15.54 4.66
C ARG A 175 11.93 14.29 4.48
N GLY A 176 11.32 13.11 4.59
CA GLY A 176 11.99 11.83 4.39
C GLY A 176 12.71 11.77 3.05
N TYR A 177 12.03 12.22 1.99
CA TYR A 177 12.64 12.32 0.66
C TYR A 177 13.83 13.30 0.64
N ILE A 178 13.65 14.52 1.14
CA ILE A 178 14.71 15.56 1.13
C ILE A 178 15.94 15.09 1.91
N TYR A 179 15.75 14.53 3.11
CA TYR A 179 16.86 14.01 3.92
C TYR A 179 17.56 12.83 3.23
N THR A 180 16.82 11.95 2.55
CA THR A 180 17.41 10.87 1.75
C THR A 180 18.30 11.43 0.64
N GLN A 181 17.79 12.40 -0.13
CA GLN A 181 18.55 13.05 -1.21
C GLN A 181 19.77 13.84 -0.68
N SER A 182 19.67 14.36 0.55
CA SER A 182 20.75 15.08 1.22
C SER A 182 21.72 14.15 1.97
N VAL A 183 21.61 12.83 1.79
CA VAL A 183 22.47 11.81 2.45
C VAL A 183 22.39 11.88 4.00
N GLN A 184 21.32 12.47 4.54
CA GLN A 184 21.04 12.55 5.98
C GLN A 184 20.15 11.36 6.40
N PHE A 185 20.68 10.14 6.24
CA PHE A 185 19.86 8.94 6.32
C PHE A 185 19.22 8.67 7.69
N ASP A 186 19.92 9.00 8.79
CA ASP A 186 19.36 8.80 10.14
C ASP A 186 18.13 9.69 10.34
N ARG A 187 18.23 10.98 9.97
CA ARG A 187 17.10 11.91 9.99
C ARG A 187 15.96 11.47 9.06
N ALA A 188 16.29 10.95 7.88
CA ALA A 188 15.29 10.41 6.96
C ALA A 188 14.53 9.24 7.61
N MET A 189 15.24 8.31 8.24
CA MET A 189 14.65 7.15 8.89
C MET A 189 13.81 7.55 10.11
N ASP A 190 14.26 8.51 10.91
CA ASP A 190 13.51 9.03 12.08
C ASP A 190 12.15 9.62 11.67
N VAL A 191 12.13 10.50 10.65
CA VAL A 191 10.87 11.11 10.19
C VAL A 191 9.94 10.10 9.53
N LEU A 192 10.50 9.12 8.79
CA LEU A 192 9.72 8.07 8.15
C LEU A 192 9.10 7.12 9.19
N TRP A 193 9.83 6.74 10.24
CA TRP A 193 9.28 5.92 11.33
C TRP A 193 8.18 6.63 12.10
N ARG A 194 8.38 7.91 12.40
CA ARG A 194 7.31 8.74 13.01
C ARG A 194 6.08 8.77 12.11
N GLY A 195 6.26 8.91 10.79
CA GLY A 195 5.18 8.84 9.82
C GLY A 195 4.51 7.48 9.81
N TYR A 196 5.27 6.38 9.85
CA TYR A 196 4.76 5.01 9.84
C TYR A 196 3.85 4.74 11.05
N GLU A 197 4.30 5.07 12.26
CA GLU A 197 3.51 4.85 13.48
C GLU A 197 2.24 5.71 13.47
N LEU A 198 2.33 6.97 13.03
CA LEU A 198 1.18 7.85 12.92
C LEU A 198 0.17 7.34 11.87
N ALA A 199 0.65 6.88 10.71
CA ALA A 199 -0.20 6.33 9.64
C ALA A 199 -0.90 5.05 10.12
N LYS A 200 -0.19 4.17 10.82
CA LYS A 200 -0.73 2.95 11.42
C LYS A 200 -1.77 3.25 12.50
N GLN A 201 -1.49 4.19 13.41
CA GLN A 201 -2.41 4.58 14.48
C GLN A 201 -3.75 5.10 13.92
N HIS A 202 -3.73 5.84 12.82
CA HIS A 202 -4.91 6.46 12.22
C HIS A 202 -5.47 5.73 10.99
N GLY A 203 -4.88 4.60 10.60
CA GLY A 203 -5.37 3.73 9.52
C GLY A 203 -5.18 4.24 8.09
N PHE A 204 -4.08 4.94 7.80
CA PHE A 204 -3.74 5.42 6.46
C PHE A 204 -2.95 4.39 5.64
N GLN A 205 -3.63 3.38 5.09
CA GLN A 205 -3.01 2.22 4.42
C GLN A 205 -2.15 2.61 3.21
N LEU A 206 -2.63 3.50 2.33
CA LEU A 206 -1.87 3.95 1.16
C LEU A 206 -0.57 4.68 1.56
N LEU A 207 -0.63 5.47 2.64
CA LEU A 207 0.54 6.19 3.14
C LEU A 207 1.52 5.23 3.81
N ILE A 208 1.07 4.17 4.49
CA ILE A 208 1.95 3.11 5.02
C ILE A 208 2.81 2.53 3.89
N SER A 209 2.20 2.11 2.78
CA SER A 209 2.93 1.57 1.62
C SER A 209 3.89 2.59 1.00
N SER A 210 3.48 3.86 0.94
CA SER A 210 4.34 4.96 0.46
C SER A 210 5.56 5.19 1.36
N ILE A 211 5.37 5.15 2.69
CA ILE A 211 6.42 5.32 3.69
C ILE A 211 7.40 4.15 3.63
N LEU A 212 6.89 2.91 3.56
CA LEU A 212 7.73 1.71 3.42
C LEU A 212 8.60 1.76 2.15
N ALA A 213 8.05 2.22 1.02
CA ALA A 213 8.83 2.41 -0.21
C ALA A 213 9.92 3.48 -0.07
N GLN A 214 9.68 4.54 0.70
CA GLN A 214 10.71 5.52 1.03
C GLN A 214 11.78 4.96 1.98
N MET A 215 11.40 4.16 2.99
CA MET A 215 12.36 3.47 3.85
C MET A 215 13.23 2.51 3.03
N ALA A 216 12.64 1.78 2.10
CA ALA A 216 13.37 0.92 1.17
C ALA A 216 14.39 1.73 0.36
N ARG A 217 14.00 2.90 -0.18
CA ARG A 217 14.92 3.81 -0.87
C ARG A 217 16.09 4.23 0.02
N VAL A 218 15.86 4.58 1.28
CA VAL A 218 16.93 4.93 2.22
C VAL A 218 17.93 3.78 2.36
N TYR A 219 17.45 2.56 2.60
CA TYR A 219 18.33 1.39 2.74
C TYR A 219 19.08 1.05 1.46
N ARG A 220 18.44 1.20 0.29
CA ARG A 220 19.09 1.04 -1.02
C ARG A 220 20.24 2.03 -1.18
N ASP A 221 20.00 3.30 -0.88
CA ASP A 221 21.00 4.36 -1.01
C ASP A 221 22.14 4.20 0.02
N GLN A 222 21.87 3.53 1.16
CA GLN A 222 22.87 3.07 2.13
C GLN A 222 23.62 1.79 1.73
N LYS A 223 23.25 1.12 0.61
CA LYS A 223 23.77 -0.20 0.20
C LYS A 223 23.49 -1.32 1.22
N ARG A 224 22.32 -1.26 1.88
CA ARG A 224 21.83 -2.26 2.83
C ARG A 224 20.76 -3.13 2.19
N ASP A 225 21.20 -4.13 1.42
CA ASP A 225 20.34 -4.89 0.51
C ASP A 225 19.26 -5.71 1.21
N GLU A 226 19.57 -6.32 2.35
CA GLU A 226 18.60 -7.14 3.10
C GLU A 226 17.41 -6.28 3.58
N GLN A 227 17.69 -5.15 4.23
CA GLN A 227 16.67 -4.23 4.71
C GLN A 227 15.90 -3.63 3.54
N TYR A 228 16.59 -3.18 2.48
CA TYR A 228 15.94 -2.71 1.26
C TYR A 228 14.88 -3.69 0.76
N ARG A 229 15.22 -4.98 0.65
CA ARG A 229 14.32 -6.04 0.19
C ARG A 229 13.09 -6.20 1.07
N ILE A 230 13.28 -6.23 2.39
CA ILE A 230 12.18 -6.36 3.35
C ILE A 230 11.19 -5.20 3.20
N TYR A 231 11.66 -3.96 3.20
CA TYR A 231 10.77 -2.79 3.12
C TYR A 231 10.12 -2.66 1.73
N ALA A 232 10.85 -2.97 0.65
CA ALA A 232 10.30 -2.99 -0.70
C ALA A 232 9.18 -4.04 -0.86
N GLU A 233 9.37 -5.24 -0.29
CA GLU A 233 8.39 -6.31 -0.33
C GLU A 233 7.12 -5.94 0.47
N LEU A 234 7.28 -5.36 1.66
CA LEU A 234 6.15 -4.89 2.45
C LEU A 234 5.39 -3.76 1.75
N ALA A 235 6.11 -2.82 1.12
CA ALA A 235 5.50 -1.73 0.38
C ALA A 235 4.64 -2.24 -0.79
N ILE A 236 5.16 -3.17 -1.61
CA ILE A 236 4.44 -3.66 -2.78
C ILE A 236 3.26 -4.57 -2.41
N LYS A 237 3.36 -5.35 -1.33
CA LYS A 237 2.25 -6.19 -0.82
C LYS A 237 1.07 -5.36 -0.32
N GLY A 238 1.33 -4.13 0.14
CA GLY A 238 0.31 -3.21 0.62
C GLY A 238 -0.42 -2.43 -0.48
N VAL A 239 -0.18 -2.74 -1.77
CA VAL A 239 -0.81 -2.03 -2.89
C VAL A 239 -1.33 -2.99 -3.95
N SER A 240 -2.28 -2.52 -4.76
CA SER A 240 -2.83 -3.26 -5.89
C SER A 240 -2.64 -2.48 -7.20
N PRO A 241 -2.23 -3.12 -8.31
CA PRO A 241 -2.12 -2.46 -9.60
C PRO A 241 -3.48 -1.99 -10.14
N ILE A 242 -4.59 -2.56 -9.67
CA ILE A 242 -5.95 -2.18 -10.09
C ILE A 242 -6.53 -1.13 -9.13
N LYS A 243 -6.42 -1.34 -7.81
CA LYS A 243 -7.03 -0.42 -6.84
C LYS A 243 -6.22 0.85 -6.60
N SER A 244 -4.89 0.78 -6.72
CA SER A 244 -3.95 1.87 -6.43
C SER A 244 -2.85 1.95 -7.50
N PRO A 245 -3.20 2.15 -8.78
CA PRO A 245 -2.27 2.04 -9.92
C PRO A 245 -1.12 3.05 -9.84
N ARG A 246 -1.40 4.31 -9.47
CA ARG A 246 -0.38 5.35 -9.34
C ARG A 246 0.68 4.98 -8.32
N LEU A 247 0.26 4.60 -7.11
CA LEU A 247 1.17 4.21 -6.05
C LEU A 247 1.91 2.91 -6.41
N TYR A 248 1.24 1.94 -7.02
CA TYR A 248 1.89 0.74 -7.54
C TYR A 248 3.03 1.10 -8.48
N LYS A 249 2.78 1.92 -9.51
CA LYS A 249 3.83 2.38 -10.44
C LYS A 249 4.95 3.15 -9.76
N PHE A 250 4.62 4.01 -8.78
CA PHE A 250 5.63 4.71 -8.01
C PHE A 250 6.53 3.71 -7.25
N ILE A 251 5.95 2.76 -6.54
CA ILE A 251 6.72 1.76 -5.77
C ILE A 251 7.59 0.92 -6.70
N THR A 252 7.08 0.50 -7.86
CA THR A 252 7.86 -0.30 -8.82
C THR A 252 8.96 0.50 -9.52
N GLN A 253 8.84 1.82 -9.63
CA GLN A 253 9.93 2.69 -10.12
C GLN A 253 11.02 2.92 -9.06
N VAL A 254 10.61 3.09 -7.80
CA VAL A 254 11.54 3.39 -6.69
C VAL A 254 12.24 2.13 -6.20
N CYS A 255 11.52 1.02 -6.16
CA CYS A 255 11.98 -0.30 -5.82
C CYS A 255 11.87 -1.18 -7.09
N PRO A 256 12.73 -0.95 -8.11
CA PRO A 256 12.68 -1.70 -9.37
C PRO A 256 12.68 -3.19 -9.07
N HIS A 257 11.74 -3.88 -9.70
CA HIS A 257 11.51 -5.31 -9.57
C HIS A 257 12.74 -6.12 -10.03
N ASP A 258 13.73 -6.26 -9.17
CA ASP A 258 14.54 -7.49 -9.10
C ASP A 258 13.84 -8.51 -8.20
N LEU A 259 12.50 -8.42 -8.10
CA LEU A 259 11.69 -9.40 -7.37
C LEU A 259 11.63 -10.76 -8.08
N ASP A 260 12.02 -10.88 -9.35
CA ASP A 260 12.23 -12.20 -9.96
C ASP A 260 13.55 -12.86 -9.49
N SER A 261 14.49 -12.09 -8.95
CA SER A 261 15.65 -12.63 -8.22
C SER A 261 15.37 -12.89 -6.72
N LEU A 262 14.19 -12.47 -6.22
CA LEU A 262 13.80 -12.53 -4.80
C LEU A 262 12.51 -13.30 -4.52
N ARG A 263 11.70 -13.59 -5.55
CA ARG A 263 10.94 -14.82 -5.58
C ARG A 263 11.98 -15.89 -5.39
N SER A 264 11.86 -16.64 -4.29
CA SER A 264 12.61 -17.87 -4.13
C SER A 264 12.69 -18.56 -5.50
N GLN A 265 13.91 -18.80 -6.01
CA GLN A 265 14.10 -19.60 -7.23
C GLN A 265 13.45 -20.99 -7.07
N TYR A 266 13.19 -21.35 -5.81
CA TYR A 266 12.51 -22.54 -5.35
C TYR A 266 11.02 -22.30 -5.17
N ASP A 267 10.19 -23.18 -5.72
CA ASP A 267 8.75 -23.26 -5.43
C ASP A 267 8.48 -23.43 -3.91
N PHE A 268 9.39 -24.11 -3.18
CA PHE A 268 9.33 -24.25 -1.72
C PHE A 268 10.66 -23.97 -1.02
N GLN A 269 10.60 -23.38 0.18
CA GLN A 269 11.70 -23.36 1.14
C GLN A 269 11.26 -24.03 2.44
N VAL A 270 12.10 -24.92 2.97
CA VAL A 270 11.80 -25.65 4.20
C VAL A 270 12.92 -25.46 5.20
N ASP A 271 12.54 -25.06 6.40
CA ASP A 271 13.39 -25.08 7.59
C ASP A 271 12.87 -26.18 8.52
N GLU A 272 13.60 -27.29 8.55
CA GLU A 272 13.16 -28.50 9.23
C GLU A 272 13.20 -28.37 10.76
N LYS A 273 14.17 -27.62 11.30
CA LYS A 273 14.35 -27.44 12.74
C LYS A 273 13.22 -26.58 13.31
N SER A 274 12.91 -25.48 12.64
CA SER A 274 11.81 -24.60 13.02
C SER A 274 10.45 -25.08 12.50
N ARG A 275 10.41 -26.19 11.76
CA ARG A 275 9.20 -26.80 11.20
C ARG A 275 8.40 -25.81 10.33
N LEU A 276 9.12 -24.94 9.62
CA LEU A 276 8.59 -23.89 8.75
C LEU A 276 8.66 -24.31 7.28
N VAL A 277 7.55 -24.07 6.57
CA VAL A 277 7.45 -24.28 5.12
C VAL A 277 6.97 -22.97 4.49
N LEU A 278 7.73 -22.44 3.54
CA LEU A 278 7.31 -21.34 2.68
C LEU A 278 7.03 -21.84 1.27
N GLU A 279 5.90 -21.43 0.71
CA GLU A 279 5.58 -21.61 -0.71
C GLU A 279 5.72 -20.28 -1.45
N LYS A 280 6.19 -20.34 -2.69
CA LYS A 280 6.57 -19.17 -3.52
C LYS A 280 5.50 -18.09 -3.66
N THR A 281 4.22 -18.47 -3.73
CA THR A 281 3.10 -17.53 -3.93
C THR A 281 2.30 -17.27 -2.66
N LYS A 282 2.19 -18.27 -1.77
CA LYS A 282 1.39 -18.23 -0.54
C LYS A 282 2.18 -17.76 0.67
N GLY A 283 3.50 -17.71 0.58
CA GLY A 283 4.38 -17.34 1.70
C GLY A 283 4.43 -18.45 2.76
N VAL A 284 4.52 -18.05 4.03
CA VAL A 284 4.62 -18.98 5.17
C VAL A 284 3.34 -19.79 5.32
N ILE A 285 3.45 -21.12 5.23
CA ILE A 285 2.34 -22.05 5.45
C ILE A 285 2.25 -22.34 6.94
N ASN A 286 1.15 -21.89 7.55
CA ASN A 286 0.87 -22.14 8.96
C ASN A 286 0.03 -23.41 9.15
N PHE A 287 0.65 -24.46 9.71
CA PHE A 287 -0.03 -25.72 9.98
C PHE A 287 -0.90 -25.72 11.26
N LYS A 288 -0.91 -24.64 12.08
CA LYS A 288 -1.79 -24.48 13.26
C LYS A 288 -1.97 -25.76 14.09
N ASN A 289 -0.87 -26.34 14.58
CA ASN A 289 -0.82 -27.61 15.34
C ASN A 289 -1.24 -28.89 14.59
N GLN A 290 -1.35 -28.86 13.26
CA GLN A 290 -1.66 -30.04 12.44
C GLN A 290 -0.38 -30.82 12.10
N HIS A 291 0.22 -31.46 13.11
CA HIS A 291 1.52 -32.15 13.00
C HIS A 291 1.55 -33.19 11.87
N ILE A 292 0.47 -33.97 11.73
CA ILE A 292 0.31 -34.99 10.66
C ILE A 292 0.41 -34.36 9.26
N LEU A 293 -0.25 -33.21 9.02
CA LEU A 293 -0.20 -32.57 7.71
C LEU A 293 1.19 -32.00 7.41
N LEU A 294 1.88 -31.50 8.43
CA LEU A 294 3.25 -31.04 8.27
C LEU A 294 4.20 -32.21 7.99
N ASP A 295 4.09 -33.31 8.73
CA ASP A 295 4.91 -34.50 8.50
C ASP A 295 4.68 -35.06 7.08
N MET A 296 3.42 -35.06 6.63
CA MET A 296 3.06 -35.43 5.26
C MET A 296 3.61 -34.44 4.22
N ALA A 297 3.57 -33.13 4.50
CA ALA A 297 4.19 -32.11 3.64
C ALA A 297 5.70 -32.35 3.49
N LEU A 298 6.39 -32.57 4.62
CA LEU A 298 7.83 -32.81 4.65
C LEU A 298 8.20 -34.11 3.92
N LEU A 299 7.42 -35.19 4.09
CA LEU A 299 7.64 -36.45 3.39
C LEU A 299 7.63 -36.25 1.86
N PHE A 300 6.65 -35.51 1.35
CA PHE A 300 6.53 -35.22 -0.08
C PHE A 300 7.61 -34.26 -0.58
N ILE A 301 7.79 -33.11 0.08
CA ILE A 301 8.71 -32.06 -0.36
C ILE A 301 10.17 -32.54 -0.36
N LYS A 302 10.54 -33.40 0.60
CA LYS A 302 11.89 -34.01 0.67
C LYS A 302 12.20 -34.98 -0.46
N ASN A 303 11.17 -35.58 -1.05
CA ASN A 303 11.33 -36.65 -2.02
C ASN A 303 10.54 -36.37 -3.32
N PRO A 304 10.87 -35.31 -4.08
CA PRO A 304 10.22 -35.02 -5.35
C PRO A 304 10.29 -36.22 -6.32
N GLY A 305 9.16 -36.53 -6.95
CA GLY A 305 9.05 -37.66 -7.89
C GLY A 305 8.91 -39.05 -7.26
N GLN A 306 9.18 -39.19 -5.95
CA GLN A 306 8.96 -40.45 -5.24
C GLN A 306 7.47 -40.70 -5.06
N ARG A 307 7.04 -41.91 -5.40
CA ARG A 307 5.66 -42.37 -5.26
C ARG A 307 5.49 -43.08 -3.92
N TYR A 308 4.41 -42.73 -3.25
CA TYR A 308 3.96 -43.36 -2.02
C TYR A 308 2.59 -43.98 -2.26
N SER A 309 2.53 -45.30 -2.12
CA SER A 309 1.26 -46.04 -2.06
C SER A 309 0.47 -45.64 -0.82
N LYS A 310 -0.78 -46.09 -0.72
CA LYS A 310 -1.60 -45.82 0.47
C LYS A 310 -1.00 -46.49 1.70
N GLU A 311 -0.49 -47.70 1.50
CA GLU A 311 0.25 -48.50 2.45
C GLU A 311 1.47 -47.73 2.97
N ASP A 312 2.31 -47.20 2.07
CA ASP A 312 3.50 -46.42 2.43
C ASP A 312 3.15 -45.17 3.26
N LEU A 313 2.06 -44.47 2.88
CA LEU A 313 1.63 -43.27 3.60
C LEU A 313 1.17 -43.61 5.02
N VAL A 314 0.43 -44.70 5.20
CA VAL A 314 -0.04 -45.13 6.54
C VAL A 314 1.12 -45.54 7.43
N GLU A 315 2.06 -46.31 6.90
CA GLU A 315 3.23 -46.74 7.65
C GLU A 315 4.12 -45.54 8.03
N LYS A 316 4.41 -44.63 7.10
CA LYS A 316 5.36 -43.52 7.32
C LYS A 316 4.79 -42.36 8.14
N ILE A 317 3.50 -42.05 8.00
CA ILE A 317 2.88 -40.89 8.65
C ILE A 317 2.16 -41.27 9.94
N TRP A 318 1.53 -42.45 10.00
CA TRP A 318 0.76 -42.89 11.16
C TRP A 318 1.42 -44.04 11.93
N GLY A 319 2.44 -44.72 11.37
CA GLY A 319 3.14 -45.82 12.06
C GLY A 319 2.27 -47.06 12.24
N GLN A 320 1.29 -47.28 11.37
CA GLN A 320 0.29 -48.34 11.50
C GLN A 320 0.34 -49.31 10.31
N ALA A 321 -0.18 -50.52 10.52
CA ALA A 321 -0.42 -51.46 9.42
C ALA A 321 -1.64 -50.99 8.61
N TYR A 322 -1.51 -51.03 7.28
CA TYR A 322 -2.57 -50.57 6.39
C TYR A 322 -3.82 -51.44 6.48
N ASN A 323 -4.95 -50.77 6.68
CA ASN A 323 -6.30 -51.32 6.65
C ASN A 323 -7.17 -50.43 5.75
N PRO A 324 -7.61 -50.92 4.58
CA PRO A 324 -8.41 -50.14 3.62
C PRO A 324 -9.66 -49.50 4.22
N GLU A 325 -10.38 -50.19 5.13
CA GLU A 325 -11.65 -49.72 5.68
C GLU A 325 -11.48 -48.45 6.53
N LEU A 326 -10.35 -48.32 7.23
CA LEU A 326 -10.05 -47.20 8.11
C LEU A 326 -9.25 -46.11 7.40
N HIS A 327 -8.28 -46.51 6.59
CA HIS A 327 -7.24 -45.59 6.13
C HIS A 327 -7.53 -44.92 4.79
N ASP A 328 -8.38 -45.51 3.93
CA ASP A 328 -8.67 -44.90 2.63
C ASP A 328 -9.22 -43.48 2.79
N ASN A 329 -10.27 -43.33 3.59
CA ASN A 329 -10.88 -42.02 3.83
C ASN A 329 -9.90 -41.05 4.53
N LEU A 330 -9.13 -41.55 5.50
CA LEU A 330 -8.14 -40.76 6.23
C LEU A 330 -7.08 -40.18 5.29
N ILE A 331 -6.56 -40.98 4.35
CA ILE A 331 -5.60 -40.53 3.33
C ILE A 331 -6.25 -39.49 2.42
N TYR A 332 -7.44 -39.76 1.89
CA TYR A 332 -8.12 -38.82 0.97
C TYR A 332 -8.37 -37.45 1.63
N VAL A 333 -8.87 -37.44 2.87
CA VAL A 333 -9.13 -36.21 3.62
C VAL A 333 -7.82 -35.48 3.92
N SER A 334 -6.77 -36.20 4.32
CA SER A 334 -5.47 -35.61 4.63
C SER A 334 -4.81 -34.98 3.40
N ILE A 335 -4.82 -35.67 2.25
CA ILE A 335 -4.33 -35.15 0.98
C ILE A 335 -5.12 -33.90 0.55
N LYS A 336 -6.45 -33.92 0.68
CA LYS A 336 -7.28 -32.76 0.33
C LYS A 336 -6.92 -31.54 1.17
N ARG A 337 -6.80 -31.70 2.49
CA ARG A 337 -6.40 -30.63 3.42
C ARG A 337 -4.99 -30.15 3.13
N LEU A 338 -4.06 -31.06 2.86
CA LEU A 338 -2.69 -30.73 2.52
C LEU A 338 -2.62 -29.90 1.23
N ARG A 339 -3.41 -30.25 0.21
CA ARG A 339 -3.53 -29.45 -1.01
C ARG A 339 -4.08 -28.06 -0.75
N THR A 340 -5.08 -27.90 0.12
CA THR A 340 -5.57 -26.56 0.53
C THR A 340 -4.44 -25.68 1.11
N LEU A 341 -3.47 -26.29 1.78
CA LEU A 341 -2.32 -25.58 2.33
C LEU A 341 -1.23 -25.32 1.29
N LEU A 342 -0.83 -26.32 0.50
CA LEU A 342 0.34 -26.23 -0.38
C LEU A 342 0.03 -25.74 -1.80
N GLU A 343 -1.14 -26.06 -2.35
CA GLU A 343 -1.44 -25.74 -3.75
C GLU A 343 -1.83 -24.26 -3.92
N PRO A 344 -1.38 -23.61 -4.99
CA PRO A 344 -1.82 -22.26 -5.35
C PRO A 344 -3.27 -22.27 -5.86
N ASP A 345 -3.67 -23.33 -6.56
CA ASP A 345 -5.02 -23.59 -7.06
C ASP A 345 -5.42 -25.05 -6.77
N LEU A 346 -6.63 -25.24 -6.25
CA LEU A 346 -7.16 -26.56 -5.88
C LEU A 346 -7.81 -27.30 -7.05
N GLU A 347 -8.29 -26.57 -8.06
CA GLU A 347 -8.89 -27.17 -9.26
C GLU A 347 -7.82 -27.75 -10.19
N SER A 348 -6.62 -27.14 -10.17
CA SER A 348 -5.44 -27.59 -10.92
C SER A 348 -4.23 -27.82 -9.99
N PRO A 349 -4.19 -28.94 -9.23
CA PRO A 349 -3.10 -29.23 -8.32
C PRO A 349 -1.77 -29.37 -9.07
N ARG A 350 -0.77 -28.58 -8.67
CA ARG A 350 0.55 -28.55 -9.29
C ARG A 350 1.57 -29.39 -8.53
N TYR A 351 1.44 -29.50 -7.21
CA TYR A 351 2.51 -30.03 -6.36
C TYR A 351 2.27 -31.45 -5.89
N ILE A 352 1.12 -31.77 -5.33
CA ILE A 352 0.77 -33.14 -4.91
C ILE A 352 -0.05 -33.79 -6.01
N LEU A 353 0.57 -34.70 -6.74
CA LEU A 353 0.00 -35.40 -7.88
C LEU A 353 -0.33 -36.85 -7.51
N ARG A 354 -1.14 -37.50 -8.35
CA ARG A 354 -1.56 -38.90 -8.16
C ARG A 354 -1.50 -39.64 -9.49
N ASP A 355 -0.95 -40.85 -9.46
CA ASP A 355 -1.03 -41.81 -10.56
C ASP A 355 -1.46 -43.20 -10.05
N ARG A 356 -1.34 -44.24 -10.88
CA ARG A 356 -1.72 -45.62 -10.53
C ARG A 356 -0.89 -46.22 -9.40
N LYS A 357 0.33 -45.72 -9.16
CA LYS A 357 1.27 -46.23 -8.16
C LYS A 357 1.17 -45.48 -6.83
N GLY A 358 0.40 -44.39 -6.76
CA GLY A 358 0.16 -43.67 -5.52
C GLY A 358 0.22 -42.15 -5.68
N TYR A 359 0.50 -41.46 -4.56
CA TYR A 359 0.69 -40.02 -4.51
C TYR A 359 2.17 -39.67 -4.59
N PHE A 360 2.49 -38.54 -5.21
CA PHE A 360 3.87 -38.08 -5.33
C PHE A 360 3.93 -36.57 -5.40
N PHE A 361 5.08 -36.03 -5.01
CA PHE A 361 5.36 -34.62 -5.18
C PHE A 361 5.91 -34.35 -6.58
N ASN A 362 5.51 -33.25 -7.21
CA ASN A 362 5.90 -32.92 -8.58
C ASN A 362 7.45 -32.87 -8.70
N PRO A 363 8.07 -33.70 -9.56
CA PRO A 363 9.52 -33.73 -9.71
C PRO A 363 10.11 -32.44 -10.32
N GLN A 364 9.27 -31.62 -10.97
CA GLN A 364 9.70 -30.34 -11.53
C GLN A 364 9.65 -29.20 -10.50
N ALA A 365 9.11 -29.45 -9.30
CA ALA A 365 9.08 -28.42 -8.26
C ALA A 365 10.47 -28.22 -7.67
N THR A 366 10.93 -26.98 -7.64
CA THR A 366 12.24 -26.61 -7.08
C THR A 366 12.12 -26.40 -5.56
N VAL A 367 13.00 -27.00 -4.78
CA VAL A 367 12.96 -26.97 -3.30
C VAL A 367 14.31 -26.58 -2.73
N GLN A 368 14.32 -25.67 -1.77
CA GLN A 368 15.49 -25.37 -0.95
C GLN A 368 15.29 -25.87 0.48
N MET A 369 16.22 -26.72 0.91
CA MET A 369 16.33 -27.14 2.29
C MET A 369 17.36 -26.28 2.99
N LYS A 370 17.00 -25.64 4.10
CA LYS A 370 17.97 -24.99 4.98
C LYS A 370 18.59 -26.04 5.90
N TYR A 371 19.74 -26.56 5.49
CA TYR A 371 20.67 -27.24 6.40
C TYR A 371 21.67 -26.18 6.88
N LEU A 372 21.97 -26.14 8.17
CA LEU A 372 23.01 -25.24 8.68
C LEU A 372 24.34 -25.56 7.97
N GLU A 373 24.95 -24.53 7.38
CA GLU A 373 26.41 -24.47 7.38
C GLU A 373 26.83 -24.57 8.85
N GLU A 374 27.69 -25.54 9.16
CA GLU A 374 28.38 -25.57 10.44
C GLU A 374 29.04 -24.20 10.62
N ALA A 375 28.73 -23.55 11.74
CA ALA A 375 29.46 -22.38 12.19
C ALA A 375 30.94 -22.74 12.22
N THR A 376 31.68 -22.30 11.21
CA THR A 376 33.12 -22.33 11.23
C THR A 376 33.53 -21.26 12.24
N LEU A 377 34.02 -21.74 13.38
CA LEU A 377 34.63 -20.97 14.46
C LEU A 377 35.75 -20.07 13.95
#